data_AF-A0AA94H2C2-F1
#
_entry.id   AF-A0AA94H2C2-F1
#
_cell.length_a   1.000
_cell.length_b   1.000
_cell.length_c   1.000
_cell.angle_alpha   90.00
_cell.angle_beta   90.00
_cell.angle_gamma   90.00
#
_symmetry.space_group_name_H-M   'P 1'
#
loop_
_entity.id
_entity.type
_entity.pdbx_description
1 polymer ?
#
loop_
_entity_poly.entity_id
_entity_poly.type
_entity_poly.pdbx_seq_one_letter_code
_entity_poly.pdbx_strand_id
1 'polypeptide(L)'
;MSGKFNYGHWQYYSDTFDWNEEPRMPLAEKALSIDAFKRNGLTDTQANDLFDSGYFCYEDTEIIIDRYYGGALLSRDMVSRFGYDEIQNLFAKPCSQVWSKSASSLTEMYKIIDEAQQWATRPLLFRGQSQHYFIDRKINNPNFTIEGLGEISFLSSFWRKVLANNKNAYLDFHSLELLEWSKVFYSTFDIADIERRHQQALDNGEHMYSMQDMADSDDPVLSEFGHYRLDLVKGLDHYLADLLTTMLQHYGLYSPVIDLTTSPDVALFFATHKYAVENGLSRYTFNGTNNGKAVLYLLRDGRGEFVPYKDDPFLKNLPPERPIRQHCVVSRSNAYCVNLPGLFLEGIINLDFTLNESELPKTQANLFPGEQDDKFLRALRRHLLNPEKVSFFG
;
A
#
# COMPACT_ATOMS: atom_id res chain seq x y z
N MET A 1 -26.06 18.27 -8.89
CA MET A 1 -25.42 16.96 -9.16
C MET A 1 -24.69 17.08 -10.50
N SER A 2 -23.49 17.63 -10.50
CA SER A 2 -22.60 17.58 -11.68
C SER A 2 -21.85 16.26 -11.60
N GLY A 3 -22.23 15.30 -12.45
CA GLY A 3 -21.48 14.07 -12.59
C GLY A 3 -20.11 14.39 -13.17
N LYS A 4 -19.10 14.56 -12.30
CA LYS A 4 -17.71 14.43 -12.73
C LYS A 4 -17.56 12.97 -13.16
N PHE A 5 -17.30 12.74 -14.44
CA PHE A 5 -16.89 11.41 -14.89
C PHE A 5 -15.58 11.08 -14.17
N ASN A 6 -15.59 10.01 -13.36
CA ASN A 6 -14.41 9.54 -12.67
C ASN A 6 -13.61 8.66 -13.64
N TYR A 7 -12.44 9.13 -14.07
CA TYR A 7 -11.49 8.38 -14.90
C TYR A 7 -10.17 8.19 -14.12
N GLY A 8 -9.35 7.23 -14.56
CA GLY A 8 -8.01 6.98 -14.01
C GLY A 8 -8.05 6.65 -12.51
N HIS A 9 -7.25 7.33 -11.71
CA HIS A 9 -7.22 7.14 -10.25
C HIS A 9 -8.56 7.41 -9.54
N TRP A 10 -9.34 8.36 -10.05
CA TRP A 10 -10.49 8.91 -9.31
C TRP A 10 -11.69 7.97 -9.29
N GLN A 11 -11.72 6.96 -10.15
CA GLN A 11 -12.77 5.94 -10.16
C GLN A 11 -12.88 5.19 -8.83
N TYR A 12 -11.78 5.07 -8.08
CA TYR A 12 -11.76 4.43 -6.77
C TYR A 12 -12.60 5.13 -5.71
N TYR A 13 -13.00 6.38 -5.94
CA TYR A 13 -13.87 7.14 -5.03
C TYR A 13 -15.35 7.09 -5.40
N SER A 14 -15.71 6.41 -6.50
CA SER A 14 -17.11 6.19 -6.86
C SER A 14 -17.77 5.19 -5.90
N ASP A 15 -19.00 5.47 -5.48
CA ASP A 15 -19.82 4.52 -4.71
C ASP A 15 -20.21 3.31 -5.56
N THR A 16 -20.34 3.52 -6.87
CA THR A 16 -20.64 2.48 -7.87
C THR A 16 -19.37 2.05 -8.61
N PHE A 17 -18.21 2.11 -7.94
CA PHE A 17 -16.97 1.66 -8.55
C PHE A 17 -17.12 0.21 -9.02
N ASP A 18 -17.08 0.03 -10.33
CA ASP A 18 -16.99 -1.27 -10.98
C ASP A 18 -15.85 -1.24 -11.97
N TRP A 19 -15.19 -2.38 -12.12
CA TRP A 19 -14.04 -2.50 -12.99
C TRP A 19 -14.51 -2.89 -14.38
N ASN A 20 -14.83 -1.87 -15.18
CA ASN A 20 -15.31 -2.06 -16.55
C ASN A 20 -14.17 -2.25 -17.57
N GLU A 21 -12.91 -2.23 -17.12
CA GLU A 21 -11.75 -2.49 -17.96
C GLU A 21 -11.49 -3.99 -18.07
N GLU A 22 -11.12 -4.45 -19.27
CA GLU A 22 -10.68 -5.83 -19.44
C GLU A 22 -9.43 -6.07 -18.57
N PRO A 23 -9.40 -7.14 -17.75
CA PRO A 23 -8.25 -7.43 -16.92
C PRO A 23 -7.05 -7.73 -17.81
N ARG A 24 -5.87 -7.23 -17.42
CA ARG A 24 -4.62 -7.43 -18.17
C ARG A 24 -4.33 -8.91 -18.42
N MET A 25 -4.71 -9.75 -17.47
CA MET A 25 -4.78 -11.19 -17.65
C MET A 25 -6.10 -11.69 -17.06
N PRO A 26 -6.91 -12.48 -17.81
CA PRO A 26 -8.01 -13.17 -17.19
C PRO A 26 -7.46 -14.08 -16.09
N LEU A 27 -8.18 -14.18 -14.97
CA LEU A 27 -7.91 -15.28 -14.04
C LEU A 27 -8.09 -16.59 -14.79
N ALA A 28 -7.34 -17.62 -14.40
CA ALA A 28 -7.50 -18.95 -14.97
C ALA A 28 -8.98 -19.32 -14.98
N GLU A 29 -9.44 -19.89 -16.09
CA GLU A 29 -10.86 -20.20 -16.26
C GLU A 29 -11.36 -21.02 -15.07
N LYS A 30 -12.46 -20.58 -14.44
CA LYS A 30 -13.01 -21.26 -13.26
C LYS A 30 -13.19 -22.75 -13.51
N ALA A 31 -13.76 -23.10 -14.67
CA ALA A 31 -13.98 -24.49 -15.07
C ALA A 31 -12.68 -25.31 -15.03
N LEU A 32 -11.59 -24.76 -15.56
CA LEU A 32 -10.28 -25.41 -15.57
C LEU A 32 -9.78 -25.70 -14.14
N SER A 33 -9.85 -24.71 -13.25
CA SER A 33 -9.42 -24.87 -11.86
C SER A 33 -10.27 -25.91 -11.13
N ILE A 34 -11.60 -25.84 -11.29
CA ILE A 34 -12.53 -26.80 -10.68
C ILE A 34 -12.25 -28.23 -11.16
N ASP A 35 -12.06 -28.43 -12.46
CA ASP A 35 -11.78 -29.75 -13.03
C ASP A 35 -10.43 -30.30 -12.59
N ALA A 36 -9.41 -29.45 -12.45
CA ALA A 36 -8.12 -29.85 -11.89
C ALA A 36 -8.25 -30.27 -10.42
N PHE A 37 -8.94 -29.50 -9.59
CA PHE A 37 -9.16 -29.81 -8.18
C PHE A 37 -9.91 -31.14 -7.98
N LYS A 38 -10.94 -31.39 -8.81
CA LYS A 38 -11.72 -32.64 -8.77
C LYS A 38 -10.91 -33.86 -9.19
N ARG A 39 -10.10 -33.74 -10.26
CA ARG A 39 -9.19 -34.80 -10.70
C ARG A 39 -8.18 -35.19 -9.61
N ASN A 40 -7.89 -34.27 -8.69
CA ASN A 40 -6.99 -34.47 -7.55
C ASN A 40 -7.73 -34.75 -6.23
N GLY A 41 -8.95 -35.27 -6.30
CA GLY A 41 -9.65 -35.87 -5.16
C GLY A 41 -10.52 -34.93 -4.34
N LEU A 42 -10.78 -33.70 -4.80
CA LEU A 42 -11.78 -32.83 -4.17
C LEU A 42 -13.20 -33.13 -4.67
N THR A 43 -14.18 -33.01 -3.77
CA THR A 43 -15.60 -32.99 -4.14
C THR A 43 -15.96 -31.70 -4.90
N ASP A 44 -17.08 -31.70 -5.61
CA ASP A 44 -17.60 -30.51 -6.31
C ASP A 44 -17.71 -29.30 -5.36
N THR A 45 -18.21 -29.52 -4.13
CA THR A 45 -18.34 -28.47 -3.13
C THR A 45 -16.97 -27.94 -2.70
N GLN A 46 -16.03 -28.82 -2.36
CA GLN A 46 -14.68 -28.41 -1.96
C GLN A 46 -13.94 -27.67 -3.09
N ALA A 47 -14.06 -28.14 -4.33
CA ALA A 47 -13.43 -27.48 -5.47
C ALA A 47 -13.97 -26.06 -5.67
N ASN A 48 -15.29 -25.88 -5.60
CA ASN A 48 -15.92 -24.55 -5.70
C ASN A 48 -15.52 -23.65 -4.54
N ASP A 49 -15.56 -24.17 -3.31
CA ASP A 49 -15.18 -23.43 -2.11
C ASP A 49 -13.72 -22.98 -2.16
N LEU A 50 -12.84 -23.84 -2.67
CA LEU A 50 -11.42 -23.55 -2.83
C LEU A 50 -11.22 -22.45 -3.88
N PHE A 51 -11.87 -22.56 -5.04
CA PHE A 51 -11.81 -21.52 -6.07
C PHE A 51 -12.33 -20.17 -5.57
N ASP A 52 -13.51 -20.16 -4.94
CA ASP A 52 -14.15 -18.94 -4.44
C ASP A 52 -13.37 -18.33 -3.25
N SER A 53 -12.48 -19.10 -2.61
CA SER A 53 -11.54 -18.64 -1.59
C SER A 53 -10.24 -18.04 -2.17
N GLY A 54 -10.11 -17.96 -3.50
CA GLY A 54 -8.99 -17.29 -4.18
C GLY A 54 -7.85 -18.22 -4.58
N TYR A 55 -8.07 -19.54 -4.61
CA TYR A 55 -7.10 -20.50 -5.13
C TYR A 55 -7.44 -20.89 -6.57
N PHE A 56 -6.43 -20.90 -7.44
CA PHE A 56 -6.63 -21.24 -8.85
C PHE A 56 -5.39 -21.97 -9.39
N CYS A 57 -5.51 -22.56 -10.57
CA CYS A 57 -4.38 -23.14 -11.30
C CYS A 57 -4.42 -22.73 -12.76
N TYR A 58 -3.25 -22.62 -13.41
CA TYR A 58 -3.17 -22.38 -14.84
C TYR A 58 -3.18 -23.68 -15.63
N GLU A 59 -3.61 -23.61 -16.89
CA GLU A 59 -3.52 -24.72 -17.84
C GLU A 59 -2.07 -25.24 -17.92
N ASP A 60 -1.92 -26.56 -17.97
CA ASP A 60 -0.62 -27.25 -18.03
C ASP A 60 0.33 -27.00 -16.85
N THR A 61 -0.18 -26.47 -15.73
CA THR A 61 0.60 -26.30 -14.49
C THR A 61 0.05 -27.22 -13.41
N GLU A 62 0.89 -28.08 -12.85
CA GLU A 62 0.54 -28.87 -11.67
C GLU A 62 0.71 -28.04 -10.39
N ILE A 63 0.23 -26.79 -10.40
CA ILE A 63 0.45 -25.82 -9.33
C ILE A 63 -0.89 -25.14 -8.99
N ILE A 64 -1.21 -25.14 -7.70
CA ILE A 64 -2.31 -24.39 -7.09
C ILE A 64 -1.71 -23.12 -6.49
N ILE A 65 -2.25 -21.97 -6.84
CA ILE A 65 -1.74 -20.66 -6.40
C ILE A 65 -2.78 -20.01 -5.51
N ASP A 66 -2.37 -19.57 -4.32
CA ASP A 66 -3.16 -18.68 -3.46
C ASP A 66 -2.96 -17.23 -3.90
N ARG A 67 -4.00 -16.62 -4.49
CA ARG A 67 -3.95 -15.23 -4.99
C ARG A 67 -3.55 -14.20 -3.93
N TYR A 68 -3.78 -14.51 -2.65
CA TYR A 68 -3.46 -13.57 -1.59
C TYR A 68 -1.95 -13.43 -1.38
N TYR A 69 -1.14 -14.44 -1.73
CA TYR A 69 0.30 -14.45 -1.42
C TYR A 69 1.21 -14.90 -2.56
N GLY A 70 0.75 -15.81 -3.43
CA GLY A 70 1.63 -16.61 -4.30
C GLY A 70 2.18 -15.94 -5.54
N GLY A 71 1.61 -14.82 -5.99
CA GLY A 71 2.07 -14.19 -7.24
C GLY A 71 1.74 -15.03 -8.48
N ALA A 72 2.16 -14.58 -9.67
CA ALA A 72 1.97 -15.29 -10.95
C ALA A 72 3.06 -16.33 -11.26
N LEU A 73 3.98 -16.57 -10.31
CA LEU A 73 5.14 -17.42 -10.53
C LEU A 73 4.75 -18.90 -10.51
N LEU A 74 5.08 -19.62 -11.59
CA LEU A 74 4.84 -21.06 -11.76
C LEU A 74 5.88 -21.92 -11.03
N SER A 75 6.10 -21.64 -9.75
CA SER A 75 7.00 -22.38 -8.86
C SER A 75 6.26 -22.82 -7.61
N ARG A 76 6.67 -23.93 -7.00
CA ARG A 76 6.11 -24.39 -5.72
C ARG A 76 6.95 -23.85 -4.56
N ASP A 77 6.28 -23.35 -3.51
CA ASP A 77 6.92 -22.98 -2.25
C ASP A 77 6.28 -23.67 -1.03
N MET A 78 5.21 -24.44 -1.23
CA MET A 78 4.45 -25.18 -0.21
C MET A 78 3.79 -24.29 0.86
N VAL A 79 3.81 -22.96 0.66
CA VAL A 79 3.24 -21.97 1.59
C VAL A 79 2.11 -21.20 0.94
N SER A 80 2.32 -20.71 -0.26
CA SER A 80 1.37 -19.95 -1.07
C SER A 80 1.12 -20.58 -2.44
N ARG A 81 2.00 -21.49 -2.87
CA ARG A 81 1.95 -22.23 -4.13
C ARG A 81 2.22 -23.70 -3.87
N PHE A 82 1.25 -24.52 -4.19
CA PHE A 82 1.18 -25.94 -3.79
C PHE A 82 1.17 -26.84 -5.02
N GLY A 83 1.72 -28.03 -4.90
CA GLY A 83 1.47 -29.10 -5.85
C GLY A 83 0.05 -29.65 -5.74
N TYR A 84 -0.44 -30.29 -6.81
CA TYR A 84 -1.71 -31.02 -6.75
C TYR A 84 -1.69 -32.18 -5.74
N ASP A 85 -0.52 -32.80 -5.55
CA ASP A 85 -0.28 -33.81 -4.54
C ASP A 85 -0.41 -33.28 -3.10
N GLU A 86 -0.41 -31.96 -2.92
CA GLU A 86 -0.49 -31.27 -1.63
C GLU A 86 -1.84 -30.59 -1.39
N ILE A 87 -2.82 -30.75 -2.29
CA ILE A 87 -4.11 -30.05 -2.22
C ILE A 87 -4.85 -30.26 -0.88
N GLN A 88 -4.68 -31.42 -0.26
CA GLN A 88 -5.29 -31.75 1.04
C GLN A 88 -4.70 -30.92 2.18
N ASN A 89 -3.45 -30.43 2.04
CA ASN A 89 -2.83 -29.57 3.05
C ASN A 89 -3.59 -28.25 3.19
N LEU A 90 -4.30 -27.77 2.17
CA LEU A 90 -5.13 -26.56 2.24
C LEU A 90 -6.33 -26.70 3.20
N PHE A 91 -6.70 -27.94 3.53
CA PHE A 91 -7.77 -28.26 4.49
C PHE A 91 -7.22 -28.67 5.87
N ALA A 92 -5.90 -28.60 6.06
CA ALA A 92 -5.28 -28.92 7.32
C ALA A 92 -5.62 -27.88 8.40
N LYS A 93 -5.30 -28.22 9.65
CA LYS A 93 -5.38 -27.25 10.75
C LYS A 93 -4.38 -26.10 10.51
N PRO A 94 -4.66 -24.90 11.04
CA PRO A 94 -3.73 -23.78 11.03
C PRO A 94 -2.32 -24.19 11.48
N CYS A 95 -1.29 -23.76 10.75
CA CYS A 95 0.11 -24.12 10.98
C CYS A 95 1.07 -22.92 10.88
N SER A 96 0.54 -21.70 10.92
CA SER A 96 1.33 -20.47 10.94
C SER A 96 2.38 -20.51 12.07
N GLN A 97 3.59 -20.07 11.74
CA GLN A 97 4.71 -19.97 12.69
C GLN A 97 4.76 -18.60 13.39
N VAL A 98 3.80 -17.72 13.10
CA VAL A 98 3.72 -16.39 13.72
C VAL A 98 3.42 -16.54 15.21
N TRP A 99 4.27 -15.95 16.05
CA TRP A 99 4.01 -15.91 17.48
C TRP A 99 3.00 -14.83 17.86
N SER A 100 2.23 -15.07 18.91
CA SER A 100 1.28 -14.10 19.45
C SER A 100 1.50 -13.97 20.96
N LYS A 101 1.72 -12.74 21.43
CA LYS A 101 1.92 -12.40 22.85
C LYS A 101 0.96 -11.29 23.25
N SER A 102 0.61 -11.22 24.54
CA SER A 102 -0.09 -10.07 25.11
C SER A 102 0.88 -9.28 25.98
N ALA A 103 0.88 -7.96 25.85
CA ALA A 103 1.57 -7.06 26.76
C ALA A 103 0.54 -6.51 27.75
N SER A 104 0.88 -6.45 29.04
CA SER A 104 0.04 -5.87 30.10
C SER A 104 0.47 -4.45 30.49
N SER A 105 1.44 -3.86 29.78
CA SER A 105 1.89 -2.48 29.95
C SER A 105 2.72 -2.01 28.76
N LEU A 106 2.94 -0.70 28.63
CA LEU A 106 3.89 -0.14 27.65
C LEU A 106 5.30 -0.68 27.83
N THR A 107 5.78 -0.78 29.07
CA THR A 107 7.12 -1.31 29.37
C THR A 107 7.28 -2.74 28.89
N GLU A 108 6.27 -3.58 29.10
CA GLU A 108 6.28 -4.97 28.62
C GLU A 108 6.19 -5.05 27.09
N MET A 109 5.39 -4.19 26.46
CA MET A 109 5.33 -4.11 24.99
C MET A 109 6.71 -3.83 24.39
N TYR A 110 7.43 -2.81 24.88
CA TYR A 110 8.80 -2.53 24.42
C TYR A 110 9.76 -3.66 24.71
N LYS A 111 9.67 -4.30 25.88
CA LYS A 111 10.48 -5.47 26.21
C LYS A 111 10.25 -6.62 25.21
N ILE A 112 9.00 -6.91 24.84
CA ILE A 112 8.69 -7.95 23.83
C ILE A 112 9.28 -7.59 22.47
N ILE A 113 9.20 -6.31 22.07
CA ILE A 113 9.79 -5.82 20.82
C ILE A 113 11.31 -5.99 20.83
N ASP A 114 11.98 -5.58 21.92
CA ASP A 114 13.43 -5.67 22.07
C ASP A 114 13.90 -7.13 22.03
N GLU A 115 13.20 -8.03 22.73
CA GLU A 115 13.47 -9.47 22.67
C GLU A 115 13.31 -9.99 21.24
N ALA A 116 12.20 -9.69 20.57
CA ALA A 116 11.96 -10.13 19.19
C ALA A 116 13.05 -9.61 18.23
N GLN A 117 13.48 -8.37 18.39
CA GLN A 117 14.50 -7.74 17.55
C GLN A 117 15.88 -8.39 17.72
N GLN A 118 16.21 -8.91 18.91
CA GLN A 118 17.47 -9.64 19.17
C GLN A 118 17.52 -11.00 18.46
N TRP A 119 16.38 -11.67 18.32
CA TRP A 119 16.28 -12.97 17.64
C TRP A 119 16.03 -12.86 16.13
N ALA A 120 15.60 -11.69 15.67
CA ALA A 120 15.32 -11.46 14.26
C ALA A 120 16.61 -11.44 13.43
N THR A 121 16.59 -12.17 12.32
CA THR A 121 17.71 -12.19 11.36
C THR A 121 17.82 -10.91 10.51
N ARG A 122 16.79 -10.05 10.57
CA ARG A 122 16.71 -8.76 9.87
C ARG A 122 15.96 -7.76 10.76
N PRO A 123 16.05 -6.44 10.46
CA PRO A 123 15.24 -5.44 11.14
C PRO A 123 13.76 -5.80 11.09
N LEU A 124 13.05 -5.55 12.21
CA LEU A 124 11.60 -5.65 12.26
C LEU A 124 10.99 -4.30 11.91
N LEU A 125 9.89 -4.36 11.18
CA LEU A 125 9.02 -3.26 10.85
C LEU A 125 7.72 -3.43 11.60
N PHE A 126 7.07 -2.32 11.91
CA PHE A 126 5.91 -2.29 12.77
C PHE A 126 4.69 -1.78 12.01
N ARG A 127 3.52 -2.30 12.37
CA ARG A 127 2.23 -1.77 11.98
C ARG A 127 1.27 -1.85 13.16
N GLY A 128 0.70 -0.72 13.55
CA GLY A 128 -0.33 -0.69 14.59
C GLY A 128 -1.73 -0.68 14.00
N GLN A 129 -2.65 -1.39 14.64
CA GLN A 129 -4.06 -1.35 14.30
C GLN A 129 -4.93 -1.34 15.56
N SER A 130 -6.02 -0.59 15.53
CA SER A 130 -6.97 -0.48 16.65
C SER A 130 -7.67 -1.79 17.00
N GLN A 131 -7.61 -2.76 16.09
CA GLN A 131 -8.07 -4.13 16.29
C GLN A 131 -7.42 -5.05 15.27
N HIS A 132 -7.45 -6.34 15.56
CA HIS A 132 -7.14 -7.38 14.60
C HIS A 132 -8.17 -7.41 13.44
N TYR A 133 -7.68 -7.55 12.20
CA TYR A 133 -8.50 -7.80 11.01
C TYR A 133 -8.06 -9.08 10.31
N PHE A 134 -9.04 -9.85 9.83
CA PHE A 134 -8.84 -11.12 9.15
C PHE A 134 -9.40 -11.12 7.72
N ILE A 135 -8.87 -11.99 6.88
CA ILE A 135 -9.42 -12.29 5.56
C ILE A 135 -10.62 -13.22 5.77
N ASP A 136 -11.79 -12.79 5.32
CA ASP A 136 -13.02 -13.58 5.39
C ASP A 136 -13.18 -14.41 4.12
N ARG A 137 -12.69 -15.64 4.15
CA ARG A 137 -12.85 -16.63 3.08
C ARG A 137 -13.17 -18.01 3.67
N LYS A 138 -13.77 -18.87 2.84
CA LYS A 138 -14.27 -20.17 3.30
C LYS A 138 -13.15 -21.17 3.60
N ILE A 139 -12.15 -21.19 2.72
CA ILE A 139 -10.94 -21.98 2.89
C ILE A 139 -9.77 -21.01 3.09
N ASN A 140 -9.28 -20.91 4.32
CA ASN A 140 -8.10 -20.10 4.63
C ASN A 140 -6.83 -20.81 4.17
N ASN A 141 -5.74 -20.07 4.06
CA ASN A 141 -4.43 -20.68 3.93
C ASN A 141 -3.90 -21.04 5.32
N PRO A 142 -3.67 -22.32 5.63
CA PRO A 142 -3.29 -22.75 6.97
C PRO A 142 -1.93 -22.17 7.40
N ASN A 143 -1.03 -21.85 6.46
CA ASN A 143 0.27 -21.25 6.76
C ASN A 143 0.18 -19.78 7.21
N PHE A 144 -0.93 -19.09 6.90
CA PHE A 144 -1.18 -17.71 7.29
C PHE A 144 -2.32 -17.58 8.30
N THR A 145 -2.94 -18.69 8.68
CA THR A 145 -3.97 -18.75 9.70
C THR A 145 -3.33 -18.93 11.07
N ILE A 146 -3.60 -18.02 11.99
CA ILE A 146 -3.17 -18.12 13.38
C ILE A 146 -4.33 -18.68 14.21
N GLU A 147 -4.06 -19.69 15.02
CA GLU A 147 -5.07 -20.30 15.88
C GLU A 147 -5.71 -19.24 16.80
N GLY A 148 -7.05 -19.19 16.81
CA GLY A 148 -7.83 -18.22 17.58
C GLY A 148 -7.97 -16.82 16.96
N LEU A 149 -7.14 -16.44 15.99
CA LEU A 149 -7.21 -15.13 15.32
C LEU A 149 -7.72 -15.21 13.87
N GLY A 150 -7.46 -16.33 13.18
CA GLY A 150 -7.80 -16.49 11.76
C GLY A 150 -6.67 -16.06 10.84
N GLU A 151 -6.99 -15.86 9.56
CA GLU A 151 -6.01 -15.48 8.54
C GLU A 151 -5.82 -13.95 8.52
N ILE A 152 -4.60 -13.48 8.74
CA ILE A 152 -4.32 -12.05 8.95
C ILE A 152 -4.56 -11.23 7.68
N SER A 153 -5.27 -10.09 7.81
CA SER A 153 -5.49 -9.16 6.70
C SER A 153 -4.58 -7.94 6.76
N PHE A 154 -3.71 -7.85 5.75
CA PHE A 154 -2.93 -6.67 5.38
C PHE A 154 -3.39 -6.08 4.04
N LEU A 155 -4.65 -6.28 3.68
CA LEU A 155 -5.21 -5.69 2.46
C LEU A 155 -5.29 -4.17 2.58
N SER A 156 -4.70 -3.47 1.60
CA SER A 156 -4.83 -2.02 1.50
C SER A 156 -6.29 -1.60 1.33
N SER A 157 -6.60 -0.32 1.54
CA SER A 157 -7.96 0.21 1.28
C SER A 157 -8.39 -0.05 -0.17
N PHE A 158 -7.45 0.04 -1.11
CA PHE A 158 -7.68 -0.26 -2.53
C PHE A 158 -8.06 -1.73 -2.73
N TRP A 159 -7.25 -2.69 -2.25
CA TRP A 159 -7.55 -4.12 -2.45
C TRP A 159 -8.83 -4.56 -1.77
N ARG A 160 -9.16 -4.00 -0.59
CA ARG A 160 -10.46 -4.25 0.05
C ARG A 160 -11.62 -3.80 -0.83
N LYS A 161 -11.51 -2.64 -1.46
CA LYS A 161 -12.53 -2.13 -2.39
C LYS A 161 -12.61 -2.98 -3.65
N VAL A 162 -11.47 -3.33 -4.24
CA VAL A 162 -11.39 -4.18 -5.44
C VAL A 162 -12.02 -5.55 -5.18
N LEU A 163 -11.60 -6.25 -4.13
CA LEU A 163 -12.07 -7.61 -3.82
C LEU A 163 -13.52 -7.65 -3.35
N ALA A 164 -14.09 -6.53 -2.88
CA ALA A 164 -15.52 -6.46 -2.59
C ALA A 164 -16.37 -6.61 -3.85
N ASN A 165 -15.89 -6.10 -5.00
CA ASN A 165 -16.64 -6.07 -6.25
C ASN A 165 -16.13 -7.12 -7.27
N ASN A 166 -14.83 -7.39 -7.29
CA ASN A 166 -14.15 -8.14 -8.34
C ASN A 166 -13.14 -9.16 -7.76
N LYS A 167 -13.67 -10.23 -7.14
CA LYS A 167 -12.87 -11.30 -6.51
C LYS A 167 -12.05 -12.13 -7.50
N ASN A 168 -12.49 -12.19 -8.76
CA ASN A 168 -11.97 -13.10 -9.76
C ASN A 168 -11.33 -12.41 -10.98
N ALA A 169 -10.71 -11.24 -10.80
CA ALA A 169 -9.94 -10.58 -11.87
C ALA A 169 -8.59 -10.01 -11.40
N TYR A 170 -7.55 -10.09 -12.24
CA TYR A 170 -6.27 -9.41 -12.02
C TYR A 170 -6.35 -7.97 -12.50
N LEU A 171 -6.50 -7.05 -11.56
CA LEU A 171 -6.71 -5.64 -11.85
C LEU A 171 -5.46 -4.84 -11.52
N ASP A 172 -4.98 -4.07 -12.49
CA ASP A 172 -3.85 -3.16 -12.29
C ASP A 172 -4.31 -1.93 -11.48
N PHE A 173 -3.37 -1.37 -10.73
CA PHE A 173 -3.59 -0.12 -10.03
C PHE A 173 -3.27 1.06 -10.95
N HIS A 174 -4.20 2.01 -11.03
CA HIS A 174 -4.05 3.27 -11.74
C HIS A 174 -3.68 4.37 -10.76
N SER A 175 -2.43 4.83 -10.85
CA SER A 175 -1.96 6.03 -10.17
C SER A 175 -2.61 7.30 -10.74
N LEU A 176 -2.35 8.46 -10.12
CA LEU A 176 -2.57 9.76 -10.76
C LEU A 176 -1.79 9.83 -12.08
N GLU A 177 -2.38 10.49 -13.06
CA GLU A 177 -1.78 10.61 -14.40
C GLU A 177 -0.61 11.60 -14.42
N LEU A 178 0.21 11.51 -15.47
CA LEU A 178 1.33 12.42 -15.71
C LEU A 178 0.93 13.90 -15.59
N LEU A 179 -0.23 14.29 -16.14
CA LEU A 179 -0.70 15.68 -16.08
C LEU A 179 -1.02 16.14 -14.66
N GLU A 180 -1.52 15.24 -13.81
CA GLU A 180 -1.85 15.57 -12.42
C GLU A 180 -0.58 15.69 -11.58
N TRP A 181 0.33 14.72 -11.72
CA TRP A 181 1.65 14.80 -11.09
C TRP A 181 2.44 16.03 -11.56
N SER A 182 2.39 16.33 -12.85
CA SER A 182 3.03 17.53 -13.43
C SER A 182 2.54 18.80 -12.73
N LYS A 183 1.23 18.97 -12.52
CA LYS A 183 0.71 20.17 -11.84
C LYS A 183 1.18 20.29 -10.39
N VAL A 184 1.31 19.17 -9.68
CA VAL A 184 1.81 19.15 -8.30
C VAL A 184 3.28 19.52 -8.27
N PHE A 185 4.11 18.82 -9.04
CA PHE A 185 5.55 19.00 -8.98
C PHE A 185 6.02 20.30 -9.62
N TYR A 186 5.42 20.72 -10.72
CA TYR A 186 5.79 21.96 -11.40
C TYR A 186 5.43 23.21 -10.58
N SER A 187 4.61 23.06 -9.52
CA SER A 187 4.29 24.15 -8.58
C SER A 187 5.52 24.71 -7.84
N THR A 188 6.66 24.01 -7.86
CA THR A 188 7.93 24.51 -7.32
C THR A 188 8.65 25.48 -8.23
N PHE A 189 8.24 25.57 -9.50
CA PHE A 189 8.83 26.44 -10.51
C PHE A 189 7.94 27.67 -10.74
N ASP A 190 8.56 28.79 -11.09
CA ASP A 190 7.83 29.93 -11.61
C ASP A 190 7.47 29.67 -13.08
N ILE A 191 6.28 29.09 -13.30
CA ILE A 191 5.83 28.70 -14.63
C ILE A 191 5.71 29.89 -15.58
N ALA A 192 5.36 31.08 -15.08
CA ALA A 192 5.30 32.27 -15.90
C ALA A 192 6.71 32.70 -16.37
N ASP A 193 7.71 32.58 -15.51
CA ASP A 193 9.11 32.83 -15.90
C ASP A 193 9.63 31.78 -16.90
N ILE A 194 9.31 30.50 -16.69
CA ILE A 194 9.64 29.42 -17.62
C ILE A 194 9.05 29.70 -19.01
N GLU A 195 7.75 30.00 -19.09
CA GLU A 195 7.07 30.31 -20.35
C GLU A 195 7.69 31.53 -21.04
N ARG A 196 7.99 32.58 -20.27
CA ARG A 196 8.66 33.79 -20.77
C ARG A 196 10.04 33.48 -21.37
N ARG A 197 10.86 32.69 -20.68
CA ARG A 197 12.20 32.30 -21.16
C ARG A 197 12.11 31.39 -22.38
N HIS A 198 11.19 30.42 -22.38
CA HIS A 198 10.97 29.54 -23.51
C HIS A 198 10.57 30.33 -24.76
N GLN A 199 9.65 31.29 -24.63
CA GLN A 199 9.28 32.16 -25.75
C GLN A 199 10.46 33.01 -26.25
N GLN A 200 11.28 33.55 -25.35
CA GLN A 200 12.48 34.30 -25.73
C GLN A 200 13.49 33.45 -26.51
N ALA A 201 13.70 32.19 -26.11
CA ALA A 201 14.56 31.26 -26.84
C ALA A 201 14.03 31.02 -28.27
N LEU A 202 12.72 30.78 -28.41
CA LEU A 202 12.09 30.62 -29.73
C LEU A 202 12.20 31.89 -30.59
N ASP A 203 11.99 33.07 -30.00
CA ASP A 203 12.12 34.36 -30.69
C ASP A 203 13.56 34.63 -31.16
N ASN A 204 14.55 34.10 -30.43
CA ASN A 204 15.97 34.14 -30.80
C ASN A 204 16.35 33.08 -31.86
N GLY A 205 15.40 32.23 -32.29
CA GLY A 205 15.62 31.20 -33.30
C GLY A 205 16.17 29.88 -32.76
N GLU A 206 16.15 29.66 -31.44
CA GLU A 206 16.55 28.39 -30.84
C GLU A 206 15.49 27.31 -31.11
N HIS A 207 15.94 26.07 -31.36
CA HIS A 207 15.05 24.94 -31.58
C HIS A 207 14.65 24.31 -30.24
N MET A 208 13.48 24.69 -29.71
CA MET A 208 13.00 24.23 -28.40
C MET A 208 11.56 23.70 -28.45
N TYR A 209 11.36 22.52 -29.03
CA TYR A 209 10.02 21.93 -29.25
C TYR A 209 9.76 20.67 -28.40
N SER A 210 10.79 20.11 -27.77
CA SER A 210 10.69 18.94 -26.91
C SER A 210 11.21 19.19 -25.50
N MET A 211 10.89 18.28 -24.57
CA MET A 211 11.47 18.30 -23.22
C MET A 211 12.99 18.11 -23.25
N GLN A 212 13.49 17.37 -24.24
CA GLN A 212 14.93 17.15 -24.44
C GLN A 212 15.62 18.44 -24.90
N ASP A 213 15.05 19.14 -25.87
CA ASP A 213 15.60 20.43 -26.32
C ASP A 213 15.65 21.45 -25.18
N MET A 214 14.62 21.47 -24.33
CA MET A 214 14.57 22.33 -23.15
C MET A 214 15.63 21.93 -22.10
N ALA A 215 15.84 20.63 -21.89
CA ALA A 215 16.88 20.13 -20.99
C ALA A 215 18.29 20.48 -21.49
N ASP A 216 18.49 20.48 -22.80
CA ASP A 216 19.76 20.79 -23.46
C ASP A 216 19.97 22.32 -23.68
N SER A 217 19.08 23.17 -23.14
CA SER A 217 19.17 24.63 -23.23
C SER A 217 20.38 25.20 -22.50
N ASP A 218 20.98 26.25 -23.06
CA ASP A 218 22.01 27.04 -22.39
C ASP A 218 21.44 27.91 -21.25
N ASP A 219 20.12 28.16 -21.21
CA ASP A 219 19.48 28.80 -20.06
C ASP A 219 19.37 27.77 -18.91
N PRO A 220 20.06 27.99 -17.78
CA PRO A 220 20.11 27.00 -16.70
C PRO A 220 18.75 26.74 -16.05
N VAL A 221 17.82 27.69 -16.08
CA VAL A 221 16.47 27.55 -15.52
C VAL A 221 15.62 26.66 -16.44
N LEU A 222 15.72 26.87 -17.76
CA LEU A 222 15.06 26.00 -18.74
C LEU A 222 15.65 24.60 -18.73
N SER A 223 16.97 24.47 -18.66
CA SER A 223 17.66 23.18 -18.56
C SER A 223 17.22 22.40 -17.32
N GLU A 224 17.22 23.03 -16.13
CA GLU A 224 16.76 22.36 -14.90
C GLU A 224 15.31 21.90 -15.02
N PHE A 225 14.42 22.75 -15.53
CA PHE A 225 13.01 22.39 -15.71
C PHE A 225 12.83 21.28 -16.77
N GLY A 226 13.56 21.33 -17.87
CA GLY A 226 13.57 20.30 -18.91
C GLY A 226 13.98 18.93 -18.37
N HIS A 227 15.09 18.87 -17.62
CA HIS A 227 15.52 17.65 -16.93
C HIS A 227 14.45 17.14 -15.96
N TYR A 228 13.85 18.03 -15.18
CA TYR A 228 12.81 17.68 -14.22
C TYR A 228 11.57 17.06 -14.91
N ARG A 229 11.16 17.61 -16.07
CA ARG A 229 10.07 17.05 -16.90
C ARG A 229 10.44 15.67 -17.44
N LEU A 230 11.65 15.50 -17.96
CA LEU A 230 12.13 14.22 -18.47
C LEU A 230 12.15 13.15 -17.38
N ASP A 231 12.62 13.50 -16.19
CA ASP A 231 12.65 12.59 -15.04
C ASP A 231 11.24 12.15 -14.64
N LEU A 232 10.28 13.07 -14.59
CA LEU A 232 8.90 12.72 -14.29
C LEU A 232 8.31 11.79 -15.36
N VAL A 233 8.46 12.12 -16.65
CA VAL A 233 7.90 11.33 -17.75
C VAL A 233 8.50 9.94 -17.83
N LYS A 234 9.83 9.82 -17.70
CA LYS A 234 10.53 8.53 -17.78
C LYS A 234 10.42 7.72 -16.49
N GLY A 235 10.25 8.40 -15.36
CA GLY A 235 10.25 7.79 -14.03
C GLY A 235 8.88 7.35 -13.53
N LEU A 236 7.78 7.97 -14.00
CA LEU A 236 6.42 7.80 -13.48
C LEU A 236 6.04 6.33 -13.22
N ASP A 237 6.18 5.49 -14.24
CA ASP A 237 5.83 4.06 -14.18
C ASP A 237 7.06 3.16 -13.96
N HIS A 238 8.21 3.75 -13.62
CA HIS A 238 9.50 3.07 -13.49
C HIS A 238 10.11 3.38 -12.13
N TYR A 239 11.22 4.12 -12.07
CA TYR A 239 11.97 4.32 -10.84
C TYR A 239 11.29 5.25 -9.82
N LEU A 240 10.28 6.03 -10.22
CA LEU A 240 9.46 6.86 -9.32
C LEU A 240 8.16 6.16 -8.87
N ALA A 241 7.80 5.01 -9.45
CA ALA A 241 6.49 4.39 -9.21
C ALA A 241 6.22 4.13 -7.72
N ASP A 242 7.20 3.59 -7.00
CA ASP A 242 7.08 3.35 -5.55
C ASP A 242 7.00 4.64 -4.75
N LEU A 243 7.80 5.64 -5.14
CA LEU A 243 7.83 6.92 -4.47
C LEU A 243 6.48 7.60 -4.56
N LEU A 244 5.93 7.67 -5.77
CA LEU A 244 4.63 8.29 -6.03
C LEU A 244 3.50 7.51 -5.35
N THR A 245 3.54 6.18 -5.39
CA THR A 245 2.58 5.33 -4.67
C THR A 245 2.65 5.54 -3.16
N THR A 246 3.85 5.70 -2.60
CA THR A 246 4.06 6.05 -1.19
C THR A 246 3.43 7.39 -0.86
N MET A 247 3.55 8.39 -1.75
CA MET A 247 2.90 9.68 -1.56
C MET A 247 1.38 9.54 -1.53
N LEU A 248 0.78 8.78 -2.47
CA LEU A 248 -0.66 8.54 -2.47
C LEU A 248 -1.12 7.99 -1.11
N GLN A 249 -0.46 6.93 -0.63
CA GLN A 249 -0.80 6.30 0.65
C GLN A 249 -0.73 7.30 1.83
N HIS A 250 0.38 8.03 1.96
CA HIS A 250 0.56 8.94 3.10
C HIS A 250 -0.42 10.10 3.09
N TYR A 251 -0.81 10.58 1.91
CA TYR A 251 -1.75 11.69 1.76
C TYR A 251 -3.22 11.25 1.68
N GLY A 252 -3.51 10.00 2.06
CA GLY A 252 -4.88 9.47 2.20
C GLY A 252 -5.55 9.08 0.89
N LEU A 253 -4.77 9.04 -0.20
CA LEU A 253 -5.24 8.59 -1.49
C LEU A 253 -5.21 7.06 -1.58
N TYR A 254 -6.04 6.47 -2.45
CA TYR A 254 -6.02 5.02 -2.63
C TYR A 254 -4.64 4.56 -3.13
N SER A 255 -4.17 3.44 -2.63
CA SER A 255 -2.90 2.86 -3.07
C SER A 255 -2.92 1.34 -2.90
N PRO A 256 -2.15 0.59 -3.68
CA PRO A 256 -1.99 -0.85 -3.53
C PRO A 256 -0.96 -1.19 -2.45
N VAL A 257 -0.47 -0.23 -1.66
CA VAL A 257 0.53 -0.48 -0.63
C VAL A 257 -0.06 -0.38 0.76
N ILE A 258 0.63 -0.95 1.73
CA ILE A 258 0.39 -0.64 3.15
C ILE A 258 1.57 0.12 3.73
N ASP A 259 1.25 0.98 4.69
CA ASP A 259 2.20 1.69 5.51
C ASP A 259 2.72 0.79 6.65
N LEU A 260 4.04 0.64 6.68
CA LEU A 260 4.82 0.11 7.78
C LEU A 260 5.71 1.24 8.32
N THR A 261 6.25 1.05 9.51
CA THR A 261 7.18 2.01 10.12
C THR A 261 8.34 1.29 10.77
N THR A 262 9.50 1.92 10.78
CA THR A 262 10.65 1.46 11.60
C THR A 262 10.52 1.89 13.07
N SER A 263 9.50 2.68 13.42
CA SER A 263 9.31 3.21 14.76
C SER A 263 8.14 2.53 15.50
N PRO A 264 8.38 1.82 16.61
CA PRO A 264 7.30 1.24 17.40
C PRO A 264 6.36 2.31 17.97
N ASP A 265 6.85 3.52 18.25
CA ASP A 265 6.08 4.67 18.71
C ASP A 265 5.02 5.11 17.68
N VAL A 266 5.39 5.12 16.40
CA VAL A 266 4.48 5.45 15.29
C VAL A 266 3.43 4.35 15.16
N ALA A 267 3.83 3.08 15.25
CA ALA A 267 2.88 1.97 15.25
C ALA A 267 1.91 2.05 16.44
N LEU A 268 2.40 2.33 17.65
CA LEU A 268 1.57 2.52 18.84
C LEU A 268 0.54 3.64 18.65
N PHE A 269 0.93 4.76 18.01
CA PHE A 269 -0.02 5.82 17.66
C PHE A 269 -1.18 5.26 16.81
N PHE A 270 -0.89 4.57 15.70
CA PHE A 270 -1.94 4.01 14.85
C PHE A 270 -2.76 2.89 15.50
N ALA A 271 -2.18 2.16 16.46
CA ALA A 271 -2.89 1.15 17.23
C ALA A 271 -3.89 1.76 18.22
N THR A 272 -3.67 3.00 18.66
CA THR A 272 -4.39 3.63 19.77
C THR A 272 -5.21 4.86 19.38
N HIS A 273 -5.30 5.13 18.07
CA HIS A 273 -6.13 6.19 17.52
C HIS A 273 -7.04 5.66 16.42
N LYS A 274 -8.24 6.25 16.35
CA LYS A 274 -9.20 6.02 15.28
C LYS A 274 -9.20 7.19 14.31
N TYR A 275 -9.05 6.89 13.03
CA TYR A 275 -9.19 7.87 11.95
C TYR A 275 -10.67 8.21 11.69
N ALA A 276 -10.94 9.49 11.48
CA ALA A 276 -12.22 10.00 11.02
C ALA A 276 -12.03 11.20 10.08
N VAL A 277 -13.05 11.49 9.27
CA VAL A 277 -13.15 12.75 8.52
C VAL A 277 -14.37 13.49 9.02
N GLU A 278 -14.17 14.67 9.60
CA GLU A 278 -15.22 15.52 10.16
C GLU A 278 -15.19 16.85 9.41
N ASN A 279 -16.29 17.20 8.73
CA ASN A 279 -16.39 18.45 7.94
C ASN A 279 -15.24 18.66 6.92
N GLY A 280 -14.75 17.56 6.33
CA GLY A 280 -13.63 17.59 5.38
C GLY A 280 -12.24 17.71 6.02
N LEU A 281 -12.15 17.69 7.35
CA LEU A 281 -10.91 17.65 8.10
C LEU A 281 -10.61 16.21 8.55
N SER A 282 -9.42 15.73 8.25
CA SER A 282 -8.93 14.45 8.79
C SER A 282 -8.55 14.63 10.26
N ARG A 283 -8.96 13.67 11.10
CA ARG A 283 -8.66 13.65 12.53
C ARG A 283 -8.36 12.24 13.01
N TYR A 284 -7.36 12.13 13.88
CA TYR A 284 -7.16 10.97 14.74
C TYR A 284 -7.68 11.30 16.14
N THR A 285 -8.56 10.44 16.64
CA THR A 285 -9.07 10.54 18.01
C THR A 285 -8.50 9.39 18.82
N PHE A 286 -7.85 9.71 19.94
CA PHE A 286 -7.32 8.70 20.86
C PHE A 286 -8.47 7.82 21.39
N ASN A 287 -8.30 6.50 21.29
CA ASN A 287 -9.27 5.52 21.77
C ASN A 287 -8.63 4.46 22.69
N GLY A 288 -7.45 4.75 23.25
CA GLY A 288 -6.70 3.82 24.09
C GLY A 288 -6.36 2.52 23.36
N THR A 289 -6.23 1.42 24.09
CA THR A 289 -6.01 0.08 23.52
C THR A 289 -7.30 -0.57 23.00
N ASN A 290 -8.38 0.20 22.84
CA ASN A 290 -9.68 -0.29 22.40
C ASN A 290 -10.20 -1.48 23.23
N ASN A 291 -10.09 -1.39 24.56
CA ASN A 291 -10.43 -2.45 25.51
C ASN A 291 -9.63 -3.75 25.26
N GLY A 292 -8.31 -3.65 25.13
CA GLY A 292 -7.43 -4.80 24.93
C GLY A 292 -7.40 -5.35 23.50
N LYS A 293 -8.06 -4.70 22.54
CA LYS A 293 -8.18 -5.18 21.16
C LYS A 293 -7.08 -4.66 20.24
N ALA A 294 -6.44 -3.56 20.59
CA ALA A 294 -5.38 -2.97 19.78
C ALA A 294 -4.19 -3.92 19.64
N VAL A 295 -3.57 -3.94 18.46
CA VAL A 295 -2.49 -4.86 18.12
C VAL A 295 -1.34 -4.15 17.43
N LEU A 296 -0.12 -4.62 17.71
CA LEU A 296 1.08 -4.32 16.94
C LEU A 296 1.52 -5.57 16.18
N TYR A 297 1.70 -5.43 14.88
CA TYR A 297 2.28 -6.44 14.02
C TYR A 297 3.77 -6.17 13.83
N LEU A 298 4.58 -7.22 13.91
CA LEU A 298 6.02 -7.20 13.71
C LEU A 298 6.34 -8.00 12.44
N LEU A 299 6.81 -7.30 11.42
CA LEU A 299 7.13 -7.87 10.12
C LEU A 299 8.64 -7.84 9.92
N ARG A 300 9.24 -8.96 9.52
CA ARG A 300 10.65 -8.99 9.12
C ARG A 300 10.85 -8.25 7.81
N ASP A 301 11.90 -7.44 7.71
CA ASP A 301 12.23 -6.75 6.46
C ASP A 301 12.31 -7.71 5.25
N GLY A 302 11.37 -7.50 4.33
CA GLY A 302 11.14 -8.26 3.11
C GLY A 302 12.00 -7.86 1.92
N ARG A 303 13.18 -7.24 2.13
CA ARG A 303 14.24 -6.91 1.12
C ARG A 303 13.80 -7.06 -0.34
N GLY A 304 13.49 -5.93 -0.98
CA GLY A 304 13.01 -5.90 -2.37
C GLY A 304 11.49 -5.79 -2.46
N GLU A 305 10.76 -6.32 -1.49
CA GLU A 305 9.29 -6.14 -1.39
C GLU A 305 8.89 -4.92 -0.55
N PHE A 306 9.77 -4.51 0.38
CA PHE A 306 9.57 -3.36 1.25
C PHE A 306 10.48 -2.22 0.81
N VAL A 307 9.89 -1.04 0.66
CA VAL A 307 10.59 0.16 0.17
C VAL A 307 10.56 1.21 1.29
N PRO A 308 11.68 1.44 1.99
CA PRO A 308 11.76 2.57 2.90
C PRO A 308 11.62 3.86 2.11
N TYR A 309 10.94 4.85 2.66
CA TYR A 309 11.04 6.20 2.13
C TYR A 309 12.51 6.64 2.19
N LYS A 310 13.02 7.13 1.06
CA LYS A 310 14.36 7.70 0.94
C LYS A 310 14.21 9.09 0.35
N ASP A 311 15.09 9.99 0.77
CA ASP A 311 15.20 11.32 0.15
C ASP A 311 15.62 11.13 -1.31
N ASP A 312 14.65 11.25 -2.21
CA ASP A 312 14.85 11.17 -3.64
C ASP A 312 15.20 12.56 -4.19
N PRO A 313 16.26 12.71 -5.02
CA PRO A 313 16.62 13.98 -5.64
C PRO A 313 15.47 14.65 -6.39
N PHE A 314 14.53 13.87 -6.93
CA PHE A 314 13.34 14.38 -7.62
C PHE A 314 12.42 15.19 -6.68
N LEU A 315 12.40 14.85 -5.39
CA LEU A 315 11.60 15.54 -4.38
C LEU A 315 12.33 16.68 -3.68
N LYS A 316 13.59 16.98 -4.04
CA LYS A 316 14.42 18.00 -3.37
C LYS A 316 13.71 19.35 -3.21
N ASN A 317 12.92 19.75 -4.21
CA ASN A 317 12.23 21.04 -4.26
C ASN A 317 10.83 20.99 -3.61
N LEU A 318 10.30 19.80 -3.36
CA LEU A 318 8.99 19.57 -2.77
C LEU A 318 9.03 18.39 -1.78
N PRO A 319 9.80 18.50 -0.68
CA PRO A 319 9.96 17.39 0.25
C PRO A 319 8.63 17.08 0.96
N PRO A 320 8.18 15.82 0.98
CA PRO A 320 6.99 15.40 1.71
C PRO A 320 7.32 15.14 3.18
N GLU A 321 6.74 15.93 4.08
CA GLU A 321 7.07 15.86 5.52
C GLU A 321 6.46 14.64 6.21
N ARG A 322 5.27 14.22 5.79
CA ARG A 322 4.51 13.13 6.43
C ARG A 322 5.22 11.77 6.43
N PRO A 323 5.70 11.22 5.29
CA PRO A 323 6.42 9.94 5.29
C PRO A 323 7.72 10.00 6.10
N ILE A 324 8.39 11.16 6.16
CA ILE A 324 9.60 11.39 6.97
C ILE A 324 9.27 11.27 8.46
N ARG A 325 8.27 12.03 8.94
CA ARG A 325 7.86 12.05 10.36
C ARG A 325 7.33 10.70 10.86
N GLN A 326 6.84 9.86 9.96
CA GLN A 326 6.30 8.54 10.26
C GLN A 326 7.32 7.41 10.08
N HIS A 327 8.57 7.72 9.70
CA HIS A 327 9.61 6.73 9.42
C HIS A 327 9.12 5.63 8.46
N CYS A 328 8.47 6.06 7.38
CA CYS A 328 7.73 5.22 6.46
C CYS A 328 8.58 4.14 5.81
N VAL A 329 8.02 2.94 5.78
CA VAL A 329 8.36 1.88 4.83
C VAL A 329 7.06 1.39 4.20
N VAL A 330 6.97 1.32 2.87
CA VAL A 330 5.79 0.72 2.22
C VAL A 330 6.05 -0.73 1.87
N SER A 331 5.05 -1.59 2.09
CA SER A 331 5.04 -2.91 1.48
C SER A 331 4.27 -2.87 0.18
N ARG A 332 4.91 -3.33 -0.89
CA ARG A 332 4.24 -3.53 -2.17
C ARG A 332 3.20 -4.64 -2.04
N SER A 333 2.14 -4.52 -2.82
CA SER A 333 1.27 -5.63 -3.17
C SER A 333 0.70 -5.36 -4.55
N ASN A 334 0.32 -6.42 -5.25
CA ASN A 334 -0.24 -6.33 -6.59
C ASN A 334 -1.39 -7.32 -6.73
N ALA A 335 -2.02 -7.36 -7.91
CA ALA A 335 -3.18 -8.20 -8.17
C ALA A 335 -2.93 -9.70 -7.93
N TYR A 336 -1.67 -10.13 -7.97
CA TYR A 336 -1.21 -11.51 -7.81
C TYR A 336 -0.79 -11.88 -6.39
N CYS A 337 -0.57 -10.90 -5.51
CA CYS A 337 -0.19 -11.09 -4.11
C CYS A 337 -0.76 -9.96 -3.24
N VAL A 338 -2.08 -9.83 -3.24
CA VAL A 338 -2.79 -8.69 -2.60
C VAL A 338 -2.55 -8.58 -1.09
N ASN A 339 -2.12 -9.66 -0.45
CA ASN A 339 -1.78 -9.76 0.97
C ASN A 339 -0.30 -10.14 1.21
N LEU A 340 0.59 -9.79 0.27
CA LEU A 340 2.03 -10.05 0.34
C LEU A 340 2.68 -9.77 1.71
N PRO A 341 2.35 -8.69 2.45
CA PRO A 341 2.97 -8.44 3.77
C PRO A 341 2.82 -9.61 4.75
N GLY A 342 1.77 -10.43 4.62
CA GLY A 342 1.56 -11.59 5.48
C GLY A 342 2.68 -12.64 5.41
N LEU A 343 3.42 -12.72 4.31
CA LEU A 343 4.61 -13.59 4.17
C LEU A 343 5.75 -13.22 5.13
N PHE A 344 5.75 -11.98 5.59
CA PHE A 344 6.83 -11.41 6.39
C PHE A 344 6.43 -11.20 7.84
N LEU A 345 5.20 -11.53 8.22
CA LEU A 345 4.75 -11.45 9.59
C LEU A 345 5.53 -12.45 10.45
N GLU A 346 6.17 -11.96 11.51
CA GLU A 346 6.88 -12.78 12.49
C GLU A 346 6.09 -12.87 13.79
N GLY A 347 5.44 -11.77 14.19
CA GLY A 347 4.78 -11.70 15.50
C GLY A 347 3.64 -10.70 15.62
N ILE A 348 2.82 -10.94 16.63
CA ILE A 348 1.70 -10.09 17.05
C ILE A 348 1.81 -9.80 18.55
N ILE A 349 1.67 -8.53 18.91
CA ILE A 349 1.54 -8.08 20.29
C ILE A 349 0.14 -7.52 20.50
N ASN A 350 -0.67 -8.18 21.32
CA ASN A 350 -1.95 -7.65 21.78
C ASN A 350 -1.72 -6.68 22.94
N LEU A 351 -2.31 -5.49 22.87
CA LEU A 351 -2.16 -4.45 23.88
C LEU A 351 -3.22 -4.60 24.97
N ASP A 352 -3.01 -5.55 25.89
CA ASP A 352 -3.95 -5.90 26.96
C ASP A 352 -3.74 -5.06 28.23
N PHE A 353 -3.85 -3.75 28.09
CA PHE A 353 -3.73 -2.79 29.19
C PHE A 353 -4.51 -1.51 28.90
N THR A 354 -4.78 -0.69 29.92
CA THR A 354 -5.31 0.66 29.74
C THR A 354 -4.18 1.63 29.50
N LEU A 355 -4.35 2.53 28.55
CA LEU A 355 -3.37 3.55 28.18
C LEU A 355 -4.02 4.94 28.23
N ASN A 356 -3.34 5.92 28.82
CA ASN A 356 -3.74 7.33 28.74
C ASN A 356 -3.00 8.04 27.61
N GLU A 357 -3.63 9.05 27.00
CA GLU A 357 -3.05 9.80 25.89
C GLU A 357 -1.72 10.50 26.27
N SER A 358 -1.59 10.94 27.53
CA SER A 358 -0.38 11.58 28.06
C SER A 358 0.84 10.65 28.12
N GLU A 359 0.64 9.33 28.05
CA GLU A 359 1.71 8.34 28.09
C GLU A 359 2.26 8.04 26.67
N LEU A 360 1.65 8.61 25.63
CA LEU A 360 2.06 8.36 24.26
C LEU A 360 3.31 9.16 23.88
N PRO A 361 4.29 8.53 23.21
CA PRO A 361 5.50 9.20 22.72
C PRO A 361 5.25 10.09 21.49
N LYS A 362 4.13 9.88 20.77
CA LYS A 362 3.79 10.61 19.55
C LYS A 362 2.35 11.10 19.62
N THR A 363 2.17 12.35 19.21
CA THR A 363 0.87 13.00 19.02
C THR A 363 0.56 13.13 17.53
N GLN A 364 -0.68 13.48 17.18
CA GLN A 364 -1.07 13.77 15.80
C GLN A 364 -0.16 14.85 15.18
N ALA A 365 0.15 15.93 15.92
CA ALA A 365 0.99 17.02 15.43
C ALA A 365 2.44 16.58 15.15
N ASN A 366 2.93 15.55 15.86
CA ASN A 366 4.26 14.99 15.57
C ASN A 366 4.30 14.25 14.23
N LEU A 367 3.18 13.66 13.78
CA LEU A 367 3.13 12.73 12.65
C LEU A 367 2.45 13.30 11.40
N PHE A 368 1.57 14.28 11.57
CA PHE A 368 0.72 14.83 10.51
C PHE A 368 0.92 16.35 10.46
N PRO A 369 1.87 16.83 9.63
CA PRO A 369 2.07 18.26 9.43
C PRO A 369 0.87 18.88 8.72
N GLY A 370 0.57 20.13 9.09
CA GLY A 370 -0.39 20.95 8.37
C GLY A 370 0.20 21.52 7.06
N GLU A 371 -0.64 22.18 6.27
CA GLU A 371 -0.24 22.77 4.97
C GLU A 371 0.86 23.83 5.03
N GLN A 372 1.05 24.45 6.20
CA GLN A 372 2.11 25.44 6.38
C GLN A 372 3.49 24.76 6.46
N ASP A 373 3.53 23.59 7.09
CA ASP A 373 4.77 22.85 7.34
C ASP A 373 5.08 21.89 6.19
N ASP A 374 4.06 21.36 5.50
CA ASP A 374 4.21 20.40 4.42
C ASP A 374 3.86 21.03 3.06
N LYS A 375 4.90 21.45 2.33
CA LYS A 375 4.75 22.06 1.00
C LYS A 375 4.15 21.08 -0.01
N PHE A 376 4.46 19.79 0.11
CA PHE A 376 3.93 18.76 -0.78
C PHE A 376 2.42 18.58 -0.58
N LEU A 377 1.96 18.50 0.68
CA LEU A 377 0.52 18.49 1.02
C LEU A 377 -0.20 19.69 0.41
N ARG A 378 0.37 20.88 0.57
CA ARG A 378 -0.18 22.12 0.02
C ARG A 378 -0.27 22.08 -1.50
N ALA A 379 0.74 21.55 -2.19
CA ALA A 379 0.73 21.38 -3.64
C ALA A 379 -0.38 20.40 -4.08
N LEU A 380 -0.52 19.24 -3.42
CA LEU A 380 -1.59 18.29 -3.71
C LEU A 380 -2.98 18.94 -3.60
N ARG A 381 -3.24 19.65 -2.49
CA ARG A 381 -4.55 20.28 -2.25
C ARG A 381 -4.89 21.42 -3.20
N ARG A 382 -3.88 22.06 -3.81
CA ARG A 382 -4.10 23.15 -4.78
C ARG A 382 -4.29 22.65 -6.20
N HIS A 383 -3.66 21.53 -6.56
CA HIS A 383 -3.45 21.18 -7.97
C HIS A 383 -4.15 19.90 -8.41
N LEU A 384 -4.55 19.01 -7.49
CA LEU A 384 -5.31 17.81 -7.85
C LEU A 384 -6.76 18.13 -8.22
N LEU A 385 -7.36 17.24 -9.02
CA LEU A 385 -8.74 17.37 -9.49
C LEU A 385 -9.79 17.31 -8.36
N ASN A 386 -9.50 16.50 -7.33
CA ASN A 386 -10.38 16.24 -6.19
C ASN A 386 -9.62 16.45 -4.86
N PRO A 387 -9.26 17.71 -4.54
CA PRO A 387 -8.43 18.02 -3.38
C PRO A 387 -9.11 17.70 -2.04
N GLU A 388 -10.42 17.54 -2.02
CA GLU A 388 -11.19 17.10 -0.85
C GLU A 388 -10.95 15.63 -0.47
N LYS A 389 -10.32 14.84 -1.35
CA LYS A 389 -9.92 13.46 -1.05
C LYS A 389 -8.56 13.35 -0.38
N VAL A 390 -7.77 14.41 -0.38
CA VAL A 390 -6.46 14.46 0.26
C VAL A 390 -6.64 14.64 1.77
N SER A 391 -6.07 13.73 2.56
CA SER A 391 -6.15 13.80 4.03
C SER A 391 -5.38 15.00 4.57
N PHE A 392 -6.09 15.85 5.30
CA PHE A 392 -5.60 17.11 5.85
C PHE A 392 -5.90 17.22 7.34
N PHE A 393 -4.86 17.45 8.14
CA PHE A 393 -4.90 17.61 9.58
C PHE A 393 -4.52 19.07 9.86
N GLY A 394 -5.54 19.92 9.99
CA GLY A 394 -5.38 21.37 10.07
C GLY A 394 -4.87 21.89 11.40
#